data_AF-H1SIZ3-F1
#
_entry.id   AF-H1SIZ3-F1
#
_cell.length_a   1.000
_cell.length_b   1.000
_cell.length_c   1.000
_cell.angle_alpha   90.00
_cell.angle_beta   90.00
_cell.angle_gamma   90.00
#
_symmetry.space_group_name_H-M   'P 1'
#
loop_
_entity.id
_entity.type
_entity.pdbx_description
1 polymer ?
#
loop_
_entity_poly.entity_id
_entity_poly.type
_entity_poly.pdbx_seq_one_letter_code
_entity_poly.pdbx_strand_id
1 'polypeptide(L)'
;FVTHDQEEALEVADQVVLMNRGHVEQAGTPEAVYNHPATPFVFGFLGNVNLFHGRLEVGERGGLLHTGDSILPVTGSGHETAGDAVAYVRPHDLDLERYSPGIDGIAVTLRRALTLGPVAQLELEREDTQEVIEVALPLE
;
A
#
# COMPACT_ATOMS: atom_id res chain seq x y z
N PHE A 1 18.07 -20.73 5.36
CA PHE A 1 18.04 -19.81 6.51
C PHE A 1 16.59 -19.56 6.88
N VAL A 2 16.27 -19.35 8.16
CA VAL A 2 14.91 -19.03 8.63
C VAL A 2 15.05 -17.88 9.60
N THR A 3 14.33 -16.79 9.36
CA THR A 3 14.35 -15.59 10.19
C THR A 3 12.95 -15.03 10.37
N HIS A 4 12.81 -14.13 11.34
CA HIS A 4 11.62 -13.28 11.49
C HIS A 4 11.91 -11.85 11.03
N ASP A 5 13.17 -11.56 10.72
CA ASP A 5 13.60 -10.30 10.16
C ASP A 5 13.36 -10.31 8.64
N GLN A 6 12.37 -9.52 8.23
CA GLN A 6 11.92 -9.46 6.85
C GLN A 6 12.94 -8.77 5.96
N GLU A 7 13.58 -7.70 6.47
CA GLU A 7 14.59 -6.94 5.73
C GLU A 7 15.80 -7.82 5.46
N GLU A 8 16.26 -8.55 6.47
CA GLU A 8 17.36 -9.52 6.31
C GLU A 8 17.01 -10.58 5.24
N ALA A 9 15.80 -11.15 5.29
CA ALA A 9 15.37 -12.15 4.33
C ALA A 9 15.34 -11.62 2.88
N LEU A 10 14.98 -10.36 2.67
CA LEU A 10 14.92 -9.75 1.36
C LEU A 10 16.32 -9.34 0.83
N GLU A 11 17.26 -9.03 1.71
CA GLU A 11 18.60 -8.59 1.32
C GLU A 11 19.54 -9.73 0.92
N VAL A 12 19.47 -10.88 1.59
CA VAL A 12 20.48 -11.95 1.42
C VAL A 12 20.00 -13.19 0.66
N ALA A 13 18.69 -13.39 0.46
CA ALA A 13 18.18 -14.62 -0.12
C ALA A 13 18.08 -14.57 -1.65
N ASP A 14 18.53 -15.62 -2.34
CA ASP A 14 18.21 -15.80 -3.77
C ASP A 14 16.72 -16.12 -3.99
N GLN A 15 16.10 -16.75 -2.99
CA GLN A 15 14.70 -17.14 -2.98
C GLN A 15 14.12 -17.05 -1.57
N VAL A 16 12.93 -16.45 -1.47
CA VAL A 16 12.15 -16.31 -0.24
C VAL A 16 10.91 -17.19 -0.34
N VAL A 17 10.57 -17.87 0.76
CA VAL A 17 9.33 -18.63 0.91
C VAL A 17 8.59 -18.06 2.11
N LEU A 18 7.46 -17.40 1.86
CA LEU A 18 6.57 -16.91 2.92
C LEU A 18 5.57 -18.01 3.30
N MET A 19 5.44 -18.23 4.61
CA MET A 19 4.52 -19.22 5.15
C MET A 19 3.58 -18.58 6.16
N ASN A 20 2.32 -18.99 6.14
CA ASN A 20 1.27 -18.57 7.06
C ASN A 20 0.51 -19.79 7.57
N ARG A 21 0.45 -19.97 8.89
CA ARG A 21 -0.23 -21.11 9.54
C ARG A 21 0.14 -22.48 8.95
N GLY A 22 1.40 -22.66 8.57
CA GLY A 22 1.91 -23.92 8.01
C GLY A 22 1.68 -24.12 6.51
N HIS A 23 1.08 -23.15 5.81
CA HIS A 23 0.91 -23.15 4.36
C HIS A 23 1.85 -22.16 3.69
N VAL A 24 2.36 -22.49 2.51
CA VAL A 24 3.13 -21.54 1.68
C VAL A 24 2.16 -20.56 1.06
N GLU A 25 2.35 -19.27 1.35
CA GLU A 25 1.58 -18.17 0.76
C GLU A 25 2.19 -17.75 -0.58
N GLN A 26 3.52 -17.64 -0.63
CA GLN A 26 4.24 -17.30 -1.85
C GLN A 26 5.70 -17.75 -1.77
N ALA A 27 6.26 -18.11 -2.92
CA ALA A 27 7.68 -18.39 -3.08
C ALA A 27 8.21 -17.68 -4.34
N GLY A 28 9.37 -17.05 -4.26
CA GLY A 28 9.96 -16.30 -5.38
C GLY A 28 11.25 -15.59 -5.00
N THR A 29 11.80 -14.79 -5.90
CA THR A 29 12.91 -13.88 -5.56
C THR A 29 12.43 -12.80 -4.58
N PRO A 30 13.31 -12.19 -3.77
CA PRO A 30 12.95 -11.05 -2.93
C PRO A 30 12.19 -9.96 -3.67
N GLU A 31 12.67 -9.59 -4.86
CA GLU A 31 12.03 -8.60 -5.72
C GLU A 31 10.61 -9.01 -6.13
N ALA A 32 10.40 -10.28 -6.50
CA ALA A 32 9.10 -10.75 -6.93
C ALA A 32 8.09 -10.80 -5.77
N VAL A 33 8.50 -11.27 -4.59
CA VAL A 33 7.61 -11.31 -3.41
C VAL A 33 7.29 -9.90 -2.91
N TYR A 34 8.24 -8.97 -3.04
CA TYR A 34 8.06 -7.58 -2.66
C TYR A 34 7.20 -6.81 -3.67
N ASN A 35 7.53 -6.82 -4.96
CA ASN A 35 6.84 -5.99 -5.97
C ASN A 35 5.54 -6.63 -6.49
N HIS A 36 5.41 -7.96 -6.40
CA HIS A 36 4.25 -8.70 -6.86
C HIS A 36 3.74 -9.68 -5.79
N PRO A 37 3.28 -9.15 -4.63
CA PRO A 37 2.73 -9.97 -3.57
C PRO A 37 1.45 -10.67 -4.03
N ALA A 38 1.38 -11.98 -3.84
CA ALA A 38 0.29 -12.83 -4.33
C ALA A 38 -0.96 -12.77 -3.46
N THR A 39 -0.81 -12.41 -2.18
CA THR A 39 -1.92 -12.33 -1.22
C THR A 39 -1.81 -11.08 -0.36
N PRO A 40 -2.95 -10.58 0.19
CA PRO A 40 -2.92 -9.48 1.17
C PRO A 40 -2.03 -9.75 2.38
N PHE A 41 -1.91 -11.00 2.79
CA PHE A 41 -0.99 -11.41 3.85
C PHE A 41 0.45 -11.13 3.44
N VAL A 42 0.88 -11.55 2.23
CA VAL A 42 2.25 -11.29 1.76
C VAL A 42 2.50 -9.79 1.64
N PHE A 43 1.54 -9.02 1.12
CA PHE A 43 1.65 -7.58 0.98
C PHE A 43 1.88 -6.91 2.36
N GLY A 44 1.06 -7.22 3.36
CA GLY A 44 1.18 -6.68 4.71
C GLY A 44 2.31 -7.29 5.56
N PHE A 45 2.85 -8.44 5.15
CA PHE A 45 3.94 -9.08 5.88
C PHE A 45 5.30 -8.49 5.52
N LEU A 46 5.49 -7.85 4.36
CA LEU A 46 6.80 -7.36 3.90
C LEU A 46 7.03 -5.87 4.17
N GLY A 47 6.29 -5.26 5.10
CA GLY A 47 6.46 -3.88 5.54
C GLY A 47 5.16 -3.16 5.89
N ASN A 48 5.27 -1.86 6.14
CA ASN A 48 4.11 -1.00 6.43
C ASN A 48 3.23 -0.82 5.19
N VAL A 49 1.92 -0.77 5.42
CA VAL A 49 0.90 -0.66 4.37
C VAL A 49 -0.23 0.25 4.83
N ASN A 50 -0.73 1.05 3.90
CA ASN A 50 -1.99 1.76 4.04
C ASN A 50 -3.11 0.90 3.47
N LEU A 51 -4.24 0.87 4.17
CA LEU A 51 -5.44 0.14 3.76
C LEU A 51 -6.54 1.14 3.41
N PHE A 52 -7.02 1.08 2.17
CA PHE A 52 -8.13 1.91 1.71
C PHE A 52 -9.35 1.04 1.54
N HIS A 53 -10.26 1.11 2.50
CA HIS A 53 -11.54 0.42 2.46
C HIS A 53 -12.52 1.18 1.58
N GLY A 54 -13.28 0.46 0.77
CA GLY A 54 -14.19 1.09 -0.16
C GLY A 54 -15.04 0.11 -0.96
N ARG A 55 -15.73 0.67 -1.95
CA ARG A 55 -16.52 -0.10 -2.91
C ARG A 55 -15.87 -0.03 -4.28
N LEU A 56 -15.51 -1.19 -4.82
CA LEU A 56 -14.99 -1.31 -6.17
C LEU A 56 -16.14 -1.38 -7.16
N GLU A 57 -16.11 -0.48 -8.13
CA GLU A 57 -16.89 -0.56 -9.36
C GLU A 57 -15.99 -1.08 -10.47
N VAL A 58 -16.49 -2.04 -11.24
CA VAL A 58 -15.77 -2.62 -12.37
C VAL A 58 -16.45 -2.20 -13.66
N GLY A 59 -15.70 -1.58 -14.57
CA GLY A 59 -16.16 -1.21 -15.89
C GLY A 59 -15.26 -1.75 -17.00
N GLU A 60 -15.63 -1.53 -18.25
CA GLU A 60 -14.87 -1.99 -19.43
C GLU A 60 -13.44 -1.41 -19.49
N ARG A 61 -13.19 -0.30 -18.79
CA ARG A 61 -11.90 0.43 -18.78
C ARG A 61 -11.06 0.19 -17.53
N GLY A 62 -11.47 -0.71 -16.64
CA GLY A 62 -10.79 -0.99 -15.37
C GLY A 62 -11.69 -0.80 -14.14
N GLY A 63 -11.07 -0.84 -12.96
CA GLY A 63 -11.76 -0.68 -11.68
C GLY A 63 -11.67 0.75 -11.15
N LEU A 64 -12.73 1.23 -10.50
CA LEU A 64 -12.75 2.47 -9.72
C LEU A 64 -13.08 2.12 -8.27
N LEU A 65 -12.17 2.42 -7.35
CA LEU A 65 -12.40 2.23 -5.92
C LEU A 65 -12.92 3.53 -5.32
N HIS A 66 -14.16 3.48 -4.81
CA HIS A 66 -14.76 4.56 -4.03
C HIS A 66 -14.38 4.37 -2.56
N THR A 67 -13.55 5.25 -2.01
CA THR A 67 -13.09 5.22 -0.61
C THR A 67 -13.27 6.58 0.05
N GLY A 68 -14.19 6.66 1.03
CA GLY A 68 -14.63 7.95 1.55
C GLY A 68 -15.23 8.82 0.44
N ASP A 69 -14.75 10.06 0.33
CA ASP A 69 -15.15 11.03 -0.70
C ASP A 69 -14.27 10.96 -1.96
N SER A 70 -13.29 10.06 -1.99
CA SER A 70 -12.29 9.95 -3.05
C SER A 70 -12.55 8.75 -3.96
N ILE A 71 -12.22 8.89 -5.24
CA ILE A 71 -12.28 7.82 -6.24
C ILE A 71 -10.86 7.54 -6.75
N LEU A 72 -10.38 6.32 -6.54
CA LEU A 72 -9.05 5.90 -6.96
C LEU A 72 -9.15 4.94 -8.16
N PRO A 73 -8.41 5.19 -9.25
CA PRO A 73 -8.32 4.22 -10.33
C PRO A 73 -7.54 2.99 -9.87
N VAL A 74 -8.10 1.81 -10.09
CA VAL A 74 -7.43 0.55 -9.78
C VAL A 74 -6.87 -0.03 -11.08
N THR A 75 -5.54 -0.06 -11.17
CA THR A 75 -4.82 -0.70 -12.28
C THR A 75 -4.64 -2.19 -12.03
N GLY A 76 -4.83 -3.01 -13.07
CA GLY A 76 -4.57 -4.45 -13.03
C GLY A 76 -5.79 -5.31 -13.37
N SER A 77 -5.50 -6.48 -13.95
CA SER A 77 -6.48 -7.52 -14.29
C SER A 77 -6.79 -8.41 -13.08
N GLY A 78 -8.02 -8.90 -12.96
CA GLY A 78 -8.47 -9.78 -11.86
C GLY A 78 -9.63 -9.22 -11.04
N HIS A 79 -10.08 -8.00 -11.33
CA HIS A 79 -11.26 -7.39 -10.73
C HIS A 79 -12.51 -7.81 -11.49
N GLU A 80 -13.03 -9.01 -11.22
CA GLU A 80 -14.17 -9.57 -11.96
C GLU A 80 -15.52 -9.18 -11.34
N THR A 81 -15.53 -8.77 -10.07
CA THR A 81 -16.75 -8.48 -9.33
C THR A 81 -16.69 -7.12 -8.64
N ALA A 82 -17.71 -6.30 -8.88
CA ALA A 82 -17.95 -5.10 -8.09
C ALA A 82 -18.42 -5.47 -6.67
N GLY A 83 -18.13 -4.61 -5.69
CA GLY A 83 -18.49 -4.86 -4.29
C GLY A 83 -17.52 -4.24 -3.30
N ASP A 84 -17.60 -4.67 -2.04
CA ASP A 84 -16.68 -4.22 -1.01
C ASP A 84 -15.26 -4.70 -1.31
N ALA A 85 -14.30 -3.78 -1.22
CA ALA A 85 -12.90 -4.03 -1.55
C ALA A 85 -11.97 -3.26 -0.62
N VAL A 86 -10.72 -3.70 -0.57
CA VAL A 86 -9.64 -3.05 0.18
C VAL A 86 -8.45 -2.91 -0.75
N ALA A 87 -7.97 -1.69 -0.96
CA ALA A 87 -6.71 -1.44 -1.64
C ALA A 87 -5.56 -1.35 -0.63
N TYR A 88 -4.43 -1.94 -1.00
CA TYR A 88 -3.19 -1.96 -0.23
C TYR A 88 -2.18 -1.09 -0.96
N VAL A 89 -1.63 -0.09 -0.28
CA VAL A 89 -0.67 0.86 -0.86
C VAL A 89 0.47 1.07 0.10
N ARG A 90 1.71 1.11 -0.38
CA ARG A 90 2.86 1.34 0.51
C ARG A 90 3.02 2.82 0.78
N PRO A 91 3.59 3.19 1.94
CA PRO A 91 3.85 4.60 2.25
C PRO A 91 4.69 5.33 1.19
N HIS A 92 5.60 4.64 0.50
CA HIS A 92 6.46 5.23 -0.54
C HIS A 92 5.85 5.20 -1.95
N ASP A 93 4.68 4.58 -2.13
CA ASP A 93 3.94 4.60 -3.40
C ASP A 93 2.98 5.80 -3.48
N LEU A 94 2.94 6.63 -2.44
CA LEU A 94 2.06 7.79 -2.32
C LEU A 94 2.85 9.09 -2.54
N ASP A 95 2.41 9.85 -3.53
CA ASP A 95 2.89 11.21 -3.75
C ASP A 95 2.09 12.21 -2.92
N LEU A 96 2.75 13.27 -2.44
CA LEU A 96 2.10 14.39 -1.77
C LEU A 96 2.29 15.67 -2.55
N GLU A 97 1.15 16.31 -2.81
CA GLU A 97 1.11 17.64 -3.40
C GLU A 97 0.47 18.63 -2.43
N ARG A 98 0.83 19.90 -2.59
CA ARG A 98 0.21 20.95 -1.79
C ARG A 98 -1.25 21.09 -2.22
N TYR A 99 -2.15 21.01 -1.24
CA TYR A 99 -3.58 21.16 -1.49
C TYR A 99 -3.92 22.43 -2.27
N SER A 100 -4.71 22.26 -3.33
CA SER A 100 -5.34 23.34 -4.06
C SER A 100 -6.76 22.94 -4.47
N PRO A 101 -7.74 23.86 -4.46
CA PRO A 101 -9.11 23.50 -4.81
C PRO A 101 -9.23 22.94 -6.23
N GLY A 102 -9.89 21.79 -6.38
CA GLY A 102 -10.19 21.17 -7.67
C GLY A 102 -9.12 20.24 -8.24
N ILE A 103 -8.09 19.88 -7.45
CA ILE A 103 -7.21 18.76 -7.78
C ILE A 103 -7.83 17.44 -7.33
N ASP A 104 -7.56 16.39 -8.10
CA ASP A 104 -7.93 15.03 -7.73
C ASP A 104 -6.94 14.50 -6.68
N GLY A 105 -7.47 13.83 -5.65
CA GLY A 105 -6.65 13.25 -4.59
C GLY A 105 -7.41 13.16 -3.27
N ILE A 106 -6.77 12.54 -2.28
CA ILE A 106 -7.32 12.45 -0.92
C ILE A 106 -6.85 13.69 -0.14
N ALA A 107 -7.80 14.53 0.28
CA ALA A 107 -7.49 15.68 1.12
C ALA A 107 -7.06 15.20 2.51
N VAL A 108 -5.91 15.68 2.96
CA VAL A 108 -5.28 15.25 4.22
C VAL A 108 -4.67 16.42 4.97
N THR A 109 -4.60 16.27 6.29
CA THR A 109 -3.90 17.19 7.19
C THR A 109 -2.70 16.50 7.84
N LEU A 110 -1.57 17.21 7.94
CA LEU A 110 -0.36 16.68 8.57
C LEU A 110 -0.55 16.60 10.09
N ARG A 111 -0.47 15.40 10.66
CA ARG A 111 -0.47 15.20 12.11
C ARG A 111 0.93 15.12 12.70
N ARG A 112 1.82 14.38 12.05
CA ARG A 112 3.19 14.16 12.54
C ARG A 112 4.16 14.03 11.39
N ALA A 113 5.37 14.55 11.57
CA ALA A 113 6.49 14.38 10.65
C ALA A 113 7.71 13.90 11.43
N LEU A 114 8.32 12.81 10.97
CA LEU A 114 9.52 12.21 11.52
C LEU A 114 10.58 12.13 10.43
N THR A 115 11.76 12.69 10.69
CA THR A 115 12.90 12.62 9.78
C THR A 115 13.81 11.47 10.19
N LEU A 116 13.95 10.49 9.31
CA LEU A 116 14.78 9.31 9.49
C LEU A 116 15.87 9.30 8.41
N GLY A 117 16.96 10.01 8.68
CA GLY A 117 18.06 10.17 7.73
C GLY A 117 17.59 10.86 6.45
N PRO A 118 17.69 10.22 5.26
CA PRO A 118 17.28 10.81 3.99
C PRO A 118 15.77 10.68 3.69
N VAL A 119 14.97 10.12 4.60
CA VAL A 119 13.53 9.90 4.40
C VAL A 119 12.74 10.65 5.48
N ALA A 120 11.63 11.26 5.07
CA ALA A 120 10.60 11.77 5.97
C ALA A 120 9.42 10.80 6.01
N GLN A 121 9.08 10.30 7.20
CA GLN A 121 7.83 9.59 7.46
C GLN A 121 6.80 10.59 7.99
N LEU A 122 5.65 10.65 7.31
CA LEU A 122 4.57 11.56 7.60
C LEU A 122 3.33 10.76 8.00
N GLU A 123 2.71 11.14 9.11
CA GLU A 123 1.37 10.70 9.44
C GLU A 123 0.38 11.79 9.07
N LEU A 124 -0.56 11.43 8.23
CA LEU A 124 -1.56 12.30 7.65
C LEU A 124 -2.93 11.81 8.09
N GLU A 125 -3.84 12.73 8.42
CA GLU A 125 -5.24 12.41 8.69
C GLU A 125 -6.09 12.84 7.50
N ARG A 126 -6.90 11.91 7.00
CA ARG A 126 -7.90 12.21 5.97
C ARG A 126 -8.97 13.16 6.47
N GLU A 127 -9.33 14.16 5.67
CA GLU A 127 -10.39 15.11 6.03
C GLU A 127 -11.80 14.49 6.01
N ASP A 128 -12.03 13.45 5.19
CA ASP A 128 -13.33 12.81 4.99
C ASP A 128 -13.64 11.70 6.01
N THR A 129 -12.69 10.81 6.28
CA THR A 129 -12.89 9.64 7.17
C THR A 129 -12.19 9.74 8.52
N GLN A 130 -11.30 10.72 8.71
CA GLN A 130 -10.41 10.84 9.88
C GLN A 130 -9.43 9.66 10.06
N GLU A 131 -9.32 8.77 9.07
CA GLU A 131 -8.33 7.70 9.08
C GLU A 131 -6.92 8.25 8.90
N VAL A 132 -5.94 7.56 9.48
CA VAL A 132 -4.54 7.92 9.37
C VAL A 132 -3.90 7.18 8.19
N ILE A 133 -3.16 7.93 7.36
CA ILE A 133 -2.34 7.43 6.27
C ILE A 133 -0.88 7.73 6.59
N GLU A 134 -0.02 6.75 6.41
CA GLU A 134 1.44 6.93 6.45
C GLU A 134 1.98 7.20 5.05
N VAL A 135 2.82 8.22 4.90
CA VAL A 135 3.55 8.50 3.66
C VAL A 135 5.03 8.60 3.95
N ALA A 136 5.86 8.02 3.09
CA ALA A 136 7.31 8.08 3.17
C ALA A 136 7.86 8.79 1.93
N LEU A 137 8.52 9.93 2.13
CA LEU A 137 9.09 10.74 1.04
C LEU A 137 10.61 10.89 1.20
N PRO A 138 11.38 10.90 0.10
CA PRO A 138 12.77 11.31 0.16
C PRO A 138 12.88 12.80 0.53
N LEU A 139 13.88 13.14 1.34
CA LEU A 139 14.26 14.51 1.64
C LEU A 139 15.24 15.01 0.57
N GLU A 140 14.71 15.59 -0.50
CA GLU A 140 15.49 16.33 -1.50
C GLU A 140 15.66 17.81 -1.14
#